data_AF-A0A920UA34-F1
#
_entry.id   AF-A0A920UA34-F1
#
_cell.length_a   1.000
_cell.length_b   1.000
_cell.length_c   1.000
_cell.angle_alpha   90.00
_cell.angle_beta   90.00
_cell.angle_gamma   90.00
#
_symmetry.space_group_name_H-M   'P 1'
#
loop_
_entity.id
_entity.type
_entity.pdbx_description
1 polymer ?
#
loop_
_entity_poly.entity_id
_entity_poly.type
_entity_poly.pdbx_seq_one_letter_code
_entity_poly.pdbx_strand_id
1 'polypeptide(L)'
;MSTPGALAGIGTLGIEATDEVSIAEADDVDAVVYAVNADFRPEASLEEVERVLASGTDVVSTAFHGLLHPPSAPEPLRSRVVKACLEGHSSILVSGIDPGWVLDILPLLLTGVCADIRKYAPKRSPTTPAMTSLRRFGTSAALATRSTTRLPYLANTG
;
A
#
# COMPACT_ATOMS: atom_id res chain seq x y z
N MET A 1 -1.91 26.61 -5.62
CA MET A 1 -2.47 25.28 -5.31
C MET A 1 -1.57 24.25 -5.97
N SER A 2 -1.12 23.24 -5.23
CA SER A 2 -0.23 22.18 -5.76
C SER A 2 -1.09 21.11 -6.43
N THR A 3 -0.66 20.58 -7.58
CA THR A 3 -1.37 19.46 -8.25
C THR A 3 -0.81 18.11 -7.76
N PRO A 4 -1.59 17.02 -7.78
CA PRO A 4 -1.12 15.70 -7.33
C PRO A 4 0.12 15.24 -8.10
N GLY A 5 0.18 15.49 -9.40
CA GLY A 5 1.35 15.13 -10.19
C GLY A 5 2.59 15.99 -9.90
N ALA A 6 2.42 17.25 -9.49
CA ALA A 6 3.53 18.05 -8.97
C ALA A 6 4.02 17.50 -7.61
N LEU A 7 3.09 17.08 -6.73
CA LEU A 7 3.42 16.44 -5.45
C LEU A 7 4.14 15.09 -5.64
N ALA A 8 3.74 14.32 -6.65
CA ALA A 8 4.33 13.03 -6.99
C ALA A 8 5.59 13.13 -7.87
N GLY A 9 5.95 14.32 -8.36
CA GLY A 9 7.14 14.53 -9.19
C GLY A 9 7.00 14.03 -10.64
N ILE A 10 5.78 13.87 -11.16
CA ILE A 10 5.49 13.34 -12.50
C ILE A 10 4.90 14.40 -13.47
N GLY A 11 4.87 15.67 -13.07
CA GLY A 11 4.32 16.78 -13.88
C GLY A 11 2.82 17.00 -13.64
N THR A 12 2.22 17.98 -14.31
CA THR A 12 0.80 18.33 -14.09
C THR A 12 -0.16 17.35 -14.75
N LEU A 13 -1.22 16.96 -14.03
CA LEU A 13 -2.21 15.97 -14.49
C LEU A 13 -3.58 16.57 -14.86
N GLY A 14 -3.75 17.89 -14.74
CA GLY A 14 -5.05 18.55 -14.98
C GLY A 14 -6.08 18.34 -13.85
N ILE A 15 -5.64 17.82 -12.70
CA ILE A 15 -6.45 17.67 -11.48
C ILE A 15 -5.82 18.45 -10.32
N GLU A 16 -6.65 18.99 -9.44
CA GLU A 16 -6.22 19.72 -8.25
C GLU A 16 -6.03 18.76 -7.07
N ALA A 17 -5.04 19.02 -6.21
CA ALA A 17 -4.95 18.35 -4.93
C ALA A 17 -5.83 19.10 -3.94
N THR A 18 -6.59 18.35 -3.14
CA THR A 18 -7.60 18.89 -2.22
C THR A 18 -7.54 18.15 -0.89
N ASP A 19 -7.97 18.81 0.18
CA ASP A 19 -8.23 18.26 1.50
C ASP A 19 -9.73 17.98 1.74
N GLU A 20 -10.57 18.23 0.74
CA GLU A 20 -12.01 17.94 0.76
C GLU A 20 -12.27 16.43 0.59
N VAL A 21 -12.34 15.71 1.71
CA VAL A 21 -12.54 14.25 1.75
C VAL A 21 -13.89 13.82 1.17
N SER A 22 -14.91 14.66 1.25
CA SER A 22 -16.27 14.37 0.76
C SER A 22 -16.34 14.11 -0.75
N ILE A 23 -15.32 14.51 -1.52
CA ILE A 23 -15.23 14.20 -2.95
C ILE A 23 -15.16 12.68 -3.17
N ALA A 24 -14.61 11.93 -2.22
CA ALA A 24 -14.56 10.47 -2.26
C ALA A 24 -15.93 9.79 -2.11
N GLU A 25 -16.97 10.55 -1.75
CA GLU A 25 -18.35 10.08 -1.55
C GLU A 25 -19.26 10.42 -2.74
N ALA A 26 -18.71 10.96 -3.84
CA ALA A 26 -19.48 11.41 -5.00
C ALA A 26 -19.93 10.23 -5.88
N ASP A 27 -21.13 10.35 -6.47
CA ASP A 27 -21.76 9.29 -7.30
C ASP A 27 -20.92 8.87 -8.52
N ASP A 28 -19.99 9.71 -8.99
CA ASP A 28 -19.10 9.43 -10.13
C ASP A 28 -17.75 8.80 -9.74
N VAL A 29 -17.55 8.49 -8.45
CA VAL A 29 -16.35 7.82 -7.94
C VAL A 29 -16.63 6.33 -7.76
N ASP A 30 -16.06 5.49 -8.63
CA ASP A 30 -16.23 4.04 -8.53
C ASP A 30 -15.42 3.43 -7.36
N ALA A 31 -14.23 3.96 -7.10
CA ALA A 31 -13.32 3.42 -6.09
C ALA A 31 -12.33 4.44 -5.52
N VAL A 32 -11.92 4.21 -4.27
CA VAL A 32 -10.97 5.03 -3.52
C VAL A 32 -9.79 4.20 -3.03
N VAL A 33 -8.58 4.71 -3.27
CA VAL A 33 -7.37 4.19 -2.65
C VAL A 33 -7.09 4.94 -1.34
N TYR A 34 -7.44 4.31 -0.22
CA TYR A 34 -7.26 4.89 1.12
C TYR A 34 -5.88 4.51 1.69
N ALA A 35 -4.91 5.40 1.51
CA ALA A 35 -3.51 5.23 1.92
C ALA A 35 -3.09 6.10 3.14
N VAL A 36 -4.06 6.50 3.96
CA VAL A 36 -3.79 7.26 5.20
C VAL A 36 -3.17 6.33 6.25
N ASN A 37 -2.27 6.87 7.08
CA ASN A 37 -1.79 6.15 8.25
C ASN A 37 -2.84 6.16 9.36
N ALA A 38 -3.65 5.09 9.42
CA ALA A 38 -4.73 4.95 10.40
C ALA A 38 -4.23 4.72 11.84
N ASP A 39 -2.97 4.32 12.06
CA ASP A 39 -2.44 4.10 13.42
C ASP A 39 -2.41 5.38 14.26
N PHE A 40 -2.26 6.54 13.61
CA PHE A 40 -2.28 7.85 14.30
C PHE A 40 -3.68 8.36 14.60
N ARG A 41 -4.70 7.89 13.88
CA ARG A 41 -6.08 8.39 13.95
C ARG A 41 -7.09 7.28 13.61
N PRO A 42 -7.11 6.20 14.41
CA PRO A 42 -7.82 4.97 14.03
C PRO A 42 -9.32 5.20 13.89
N GLU A 43 -9.93 5.93 14.83
CA GLU A 43 -11.36 6.20 14.81
C GLU A 43 -11.77 7.11 13.65
N ALA A 44 -11.09 8.25 13.48
CA ALA A 44 -11.37 9.17 12.38
C ALA A 44 -11.18 8.51 11.01
N SER A 45 -10.14 7.67 10.86
CA SER A 45 -9.91 6.93 9.61
C SER A 45 -11.03 5.92 9.34
N LEU A 46 -11.52 5.25 10.38
CA LEU A 46 -12.61 4.30 10.26
C LEU A 46 -13.91 5.02 9.89
N GLU A 47 -14.21 6.15 10.54
CA GLU A 47 -15.38 6.99 10.20
C GLU A 47 -15.32 7.52 8.75
N GLU A 48 -14.14 7.91 8.26
CA GLU A 48 -13.94 8.31 6.86
C GLU A 48 -14.25 7.17 5.89
N VAL A 49 -13.69 5.99 6.12
CA VAL A 49 -13.91 4.82 5.26
C VAL A 49 -15.35 4.32 5.33
N GLU A 50 -16.00 4.41 6.49
CA GLU A 50 -17.42 4.06 6.64
C GLU A 50 -18.32 4.94 5.76
N ARG A 51 -18.07 6.26 5.71
CA ARG A 51 -18.86 7.15 4.86
C ARG A 51 -18.64 6.86 3.38
N VAL A 52 -17.39 6.64 2.96
CA VAL A 52 -17.08 6.29 1.57
C VAL A 52 -17.76 4.97 1.19
N LEU A 53 -17.66 3.94 2.03
CA LEU A 53 -18.35 2.67 1.76
C LEU A 53 -19.86 2.84 1.72
N ALA A 54 -20.46 3.58 2.65
CA ALA A 54 -21.90 3.82 2.70
C ALA A 54 -22.42 4.64 1.49
N SER A 55 -21.56 5.43 0.84
CA SER A 55 -21.89 6.14 -0.41
C SER A 55 -22.02 5.22 -1.64
N GLY A 56 -21.52 3.98 -1.53
CA GLY A 56 -21.46 3.01 -2.63
C GLY A 56 -20.13 2.94 -3.36
N THR A 57 -19.13 3.67 -2.89
CA THR A 57 -17.77 3.66 -3.43
C THR A 57 -16.95 2.50 -2.86
N ASP A 58 -16.29 1.72 -3.72
CA ASP A 58 -15.38 0.65 -3.28
C ASP A 58 -14.08 1.21 -2.67
N VAL A 59 -13.54 0.55 -1.64
CA VAL A 59 -12.31 1.00 -0.97
C VAL A 59 -11.19 -0.03 -1.09
N VAL A 60 -10.02 0.40 -1.54
CA VAL A 60 -8.77 -0.36 -1.44
C VAL A 60 -7.86 0.34 -0.43
N SER A 61 -7.36 -0.38 0.57
CA SER A 61 -6.58 0.24 1.64
C SER A 61 -5.39 -0.58 2.10
N THR A 62 -4.37 0.10 2.63
CA THR A 62 -3.24 -0.48 3.38
C THR A 62 -3.34 -0.23 4.88
N ALA A 63 -4.39 0.45 5.35
CA ALA A 63 -4.40 1.10 6.66
C ALA A 63 -5.02 0.26 7.79
N PHE A 64 -5.92 -0.68 7.47
CA PHE A 64 -6.72 -1.41 8.46
C PHE A 64 -6.30 -2.87 8.59
N HIS A 65 -5.12 -3.12 9.18
CA HIS A 65 -4.54 -4.47 9.26
C HIS A 65 -5.49 -5.56 9.80
N GLY A 66 -6.42 -5.21 10.69
CA GLY A 66 -7.43 -6.16 11.19
C GLY A 66 -8.32 -6.77 10.10
N LEU A 67 -8.49 -6.07 8.96
CA LEU A 67 -9.38 -6.47 7.86
C LEU A 67 -8.68 -7.27 6.74
N LEU A 68 -7.38 -7.55 6.86
CA LEU A 68 -6.69 -8.48 5.94
C LEU A 68 -7.33 -9.87 5.91
N HIS A 69 -7.80 -10.30 7.07
CA HIS A 69 -8.60 -11.50 7.24
C HIS A 69 -9.85 -11.15 8.06
N PRO A 70 -10.94 -10.71 7.41
CA PRO A 70 -12.13 -10.21 8.10
C PRO A 70 -12.69 -11.16 9.18
N PRO A 71 -12.70 -12.50 9.02
CA PRO A 71 -13.16 -13.39 10.08
C PRO A 71 -12.34 -13.32 11.38
N SER A 72 -11.07 -12.89 11.32
CA SER A 72 -10.21 -12.69 12.48
C SER A 72 -10.21 -11.25 13.01
N ALA A 73 -10.87 -10.32 12.32
CA ALA A 73 -10.95 -8.94 12.74
C ALA A 73 -11.73 -8.80 14.07
N PRO A 74 -11.38 -7.84 14.93
CA PRO A 74 -12.19 -7.49 16.10
C PRO A 74 -13.64 -7.22 15.72
N GLU A 75 -14.59 -7.78 16.48
CA GLU A 75 -16.04 -7.64 16.21
C GLU A 75 -16.49 -6.20 15.98
N PRO A 76 -16.06 -5.19 16.78
CA PRO A 76 -16.50 -3.82 16.57
C PRO A 76 -16.02 -3.24 15.23
N LEU A 77 -14.80 -3.55 14.81
CA LEU A 77 -14.27 -3.11 13.52
C LEU A 77 -15.01 -3.80 12.37
N ARG A 78 -15.16 -5.12 12.45
CA ARG A 78 -15.79 -5.92 11.40
C ARG A 78 -17.24 -5.53 11.18
N SER A 79 -18.01 -5.44 12.26
CA SER A 79 -19.45 -5.16 12.20
C SER A 79 -19.74 -3.79 11.60
N ARG A 80 -18.96 -2.76 11.94
CA ARG A 80 -19.15 -1.42 11.38
C ARG A 80 -18.83 -1.37 9.88
N VAL A 81 -17.72 -1.98 9.47
CA VAL A 81 -17.33 -2.04 8.05
C VAL A 81 -18.35 -2.85 7.23
N VAL A 82 -18.78 -4.01 7.74
CA VAL A 82 -19.82 -4.82 7.08
C VAL A 82 -21.12 -4.03 6.94
N LYS A 83 -21.52 -3.29 7.98
CA LYS A 83 -22.70 -2.44 7.93
C LYS A 83 -22.57 -1.38 6.82
N ALA A 84 -21.45 -0.67 6.75
CA ALA A 84 -21.22 0.35 5.73
C ALA A 84 -21.24 -0.23 4.30
N CYS A 85 -20.57 -1.37 4.08
CA CYS A 85 -20.59 -2.08 2.80
C CYS A 85 -22.02 -2.48 2.39
N LEU A 86 -22.83 -2.96 3.34
CA LEU A 86 -24.22 -3.34 3.07
C LEU A 86 -25.11 -2.12 2.76
N GLU A 87 -24.87 -0.99 3.42
CA GLU A 87 -25.62 0.25 3.20
C GLU A 87 -25.35 0.84 1.82
N GLY A 88 -24.08 0.87 1.38
CA GLY A 88 -23.71 1.42 0.08
C GLY A 88 -23.71 0.42 -1.08
N HIS A 89 -23.91 -0.88 -0.83
CA HIS A 89 -23.63 -1.93 -1.83
C HIS A 89 -22.19 -1.92 -2.35
N SER A 90 -21.24 -1.57 -1.48
CA SER A 90 -19.80 -1.46 -1.77
C SER A 90 -18.99 -2.58 -1.12
N SER A 91 -17.68 -2.57 -1.39
CA SER A 91 -16.73 -3.53 -0.88
C SER A 91 -15.44 -2.86 -0.40
N ILE A 92 -14.72 -3.55 0.48
CA ILE A 92 -13.40 -3.14 0.91
C ILE A 92 -12.39 -4.27 0.74
N LEU A 93 -11.23 -3.93 0.18
CA LEU A 93 -10.04 -4.77 0.13
C LEU A 93 -8.93 -4.13 0.94
N VAL A 94 -8.40 -4.85 1.92
CA VAL A 94 -7.20 -4.44 2.65
C VAL A 94 -6.04 -5.36 2.31
N SER A 95 -4.94 -4.77 1.83
CA SER A 95 -3.71 -5.49 1.47
C SER A 95 -2.50 -4.56 1.56
N GLY A 96 -1.30 -5.13 1.52
CA GLY A 96 -0.03 -4.43 1.54
C GLY A 96 1.12 -5.38 1.16
N ILE A 97 2.37 -4.90 1.25
CA ILE A 97 3.53 -5.76 1.01
C ILE A 97 3.71 -6.74 2.19
N ASP A 98 3.76 -6.20 3.40
CA ASP A 98 3.82 -6.92 4.67
C ASP A 98 3.09 -6.08 5.71
N PRO A 99 1.89 -6.48 6.16
CA PRO A 99 1.12 -7.69 5.78
C PRO A 99 0.37 -7.59 4.41
N GLY A 100 -0.09 -8.71 3.83
CA GLY A 100 -0.88 -8.78 2.58
C GLY A 100 -0.28 -9.69 1.49
N TRP A 101 0.88 -9.32 0.95
CA TRP A 101 1.51 -10.04 -0.15
C TRP A 101 2.54 -11.06 0.32
N VAL A 102 3.63 -10.59 0.93
CA VAL A 102 4.81 -11.41 1.25
C VAL A 102 4.51 -12.42 2.35
N LEU A 103 3.65 -12.06 3.32
CA LEU A 103 3.33 -12.93 4.44
C LEU A 103 2.03 -13.73 4.26
N ASP A 104 1.19 -13.41 3.27
CA ASP A 104 -0.12 -14.05 3.10
C ASP A 104 -0.27 -14.71 1.72
N ILE A 105 -0.34 -13.94 0.63
CA ILE A 105 -0.58 -14.50 -0.71
C ILE A 105 0.61 -15.33 -1.22
N LEU A 106 1.84 -14.83 -1.09
CA LEU A 106 3.01 -15.54 -1.58
C LEU A 106 3.17 -16.93 -0.93
N PRO A 107 3.06 -17.09 0.40
CA PRO A 107 3.06 -18.40 1.04
C PRO A 107 1.95 -19.31 0.55
N LEU A 108 0.72 -18.80 0.38
CA LEU A 108 -0.39 -19.59 -0.16
C LEU A 108 -0.07 -20.12 -1.57
N LEU A 109 0.46 -19.28 -2.46
CA LEU A 109 0.86 -19.71 -3.81
C LEU A 109 1.97 -20.77 -3.77
N LEU A 110 2.99 -20.58 -2.92
CA LEU A 110 4.08 -21.56 -2.77
C LEU A 110 3.58 -22.90 -2.22
N THR A 111 2.59 -22.89 -1.32
CA THR A 111 2.01 -24.12 -0.79
C THR A 111 1.22 -24.92 -1.82
N GLY A 112 0.69 -24.28 -2.86
CA GLY A 112 -0.05 -24.96 -3.93
C GLY A 112 0.77 -25.97 -4.75
N VAL A 113 2.10 -25.91 -4.68
CA VAL A 113 3.01 -26.86 -5.34
C VAL A 113 3.68 -27.84 -4.36
N CYS A 114 3.29 -27.81 -3.07
CA CYS A 114 3.79 -28.75 -2.07
C CYS A 114 2.84 -29.96 -1.93
N ALA A 115 3.41 -31.17 -1.86
CA ALA A 115 2.63 -32.40 -1.61
C ALA A 115 2.22 -32.55 -0.13
N ASP A 116 3.01 -31.98 0.79
CA ASP A 116 2.76 -31.96 2.23
C ASP A 116 3.43 -30.73 2.85
N ILE A 117 2.76 -30.08 3.81
CA ILE A 117 3.22 -28.83 4.44
C ILE A 117 3.31 -29.05 5.95
N ARG A 118 4.55 -29.18 6.46
CA ARG A 118 4.80 -29.37 7.90
C ARG A 118 5.04 -28.07 8.66
N LYS A 119 5.66 -27.08 8.03
CA LYS A 119 6.03 -25.81 8.67
C LYS A 119 6.26 -24.72 7.63
N TYR A 120 5.69 -23.55 7.89
CA TYR A 120 6.08 -22.29 7.26
C TYR A 120 6.69 -21.39 8.33
N ALA A 121 7.84 -20.77 8.03
CA ALA A 121 8.56 -19.91 8.95
C ALA A 121 9.24 -18.77 8.19
N PRO A 122 8.55 -17.62 7.99
CA PRO A 122 9.15 -16.48 7.33
C PRO A 122 10.32 -15.93 8.15
N LYS A 123 11.45 -15.67 7.48
CA LYS A 123 12.54 -14.91 8.10
C LYS A 123 12.13 -13.43 8.13
N ARG A 124 11.75 -12.92 9.30
CA ARG A 124 11.73 -11.48 9.55
C ARG A 124 13.16 -11.01 9.77
N SER A 125 13.70 -10.18 8.88
CA SER A 125 14.91 -9.42 9.22
C SER A 125 14.56 -8.52 10.40
N PRO A 126 15.39 -8.44 11.47
CA PRO A 126 15.23 -7.38 12.45
C PRO A 126 15.28 -6.06 11.68
N THR A 127 14.29 -5.21 11.93
CA THR A 127 14.11 -3.88 11.33
C THR A 127 15.46 -3.21 11.06
N THR A 128 15.87 -3.22 9.80
CA THR A 128 16.79 -2.18 9.32
C THR A 128 15.95 -0.91 9.28
N PRO A 129 16.40 0.25 9.80
CA PRO A 129 15.67 1.50 9.64
C PRO A 129 15.58 1.81 8.13
N ALA A 130 14.48 1.38 7.51
CA ALA A 130 14.33 1.32 6.06
C ALA A 130 14.19 2.70 5.41
N MET A 131 14.09 3.77 6.21
CA MET A 131 13.92 5.13 5.69
C MET A 131 15.24 5.84 5.30
N THR A 132 16.41 5.27 5.60
CA THR A 132 17.70 5.88 5.20
C THR A 132 18.34 5.22 3.98
N SER A 133 17.97 3.99 3.62
CA SER A 133 18.67 3.19 2.59
C SER A 133 17.86 2.96 1.29
N LEU A 134 16.56 3.28 1.27
CA LEU A 134 15.71 3.13 0.08
C LEU A 134 15.92 4.24 -0.98
N ARG A 135 17.18 4.63 -1.23
CA ARG A 135 17.58 5.51 -2.36
C ARG A 135 18.23 4.75 -3.52
N ARG A 136 18.40 3.43 -3.43
CA ARG A 136 19.20 2.67 -4.42
C ARG A 136 18.53 1.47 -5.10
N PHE A 137 17.27 1.19 -4.81
CA PHE A 137 16.48 0.26 -5.63
C PHE A 137 15.58 1.08 -6.55
N GLY A 138 16.05 1.38 -7.77
CA GLY A 138 15.19 1.99 -8.79
C GLY A 138 15.86 2.83 -9.88
N THR A 139 17.14 3.23 -9.77
CA THR A 139 17.80 4.05 -10.80
C THR A 139 18.77 3.25 -11.67
N SER A 140 18.24 2.63 -12.73
CA SER A 140 18.92 2.55 -14.02
C SER A 140 17.97 2.07 -15.13
N ALA A 141 17.50 3.01 -15.93
CA ALA A 141 17.59 2.95 -17.40
C ALA A 141 17.16 4.32 -17.98
N ALA A 142 18.03 5.32 -17.85
CA ALA A 142 17.96 6.51 -18.71
C ALA A 142 19.39 6.86 -19.15
N LEU A 143 19.61 6.61 -20.43
CA LEU A 143 20.81 6.86 -21.22
C LEU A 143 21.12 8.37 -21.26
N ALA A 144 22.32 8.80 -20.86
CA ALA A 144 22.89 10.09 -21.26
C ALA A 144 24.42 10.17 -21.05
N THR A 145 25.13 9.87 -22.13
CA THR A 145 26.36 10.48 -22.69
C THR A 145 27.41 11.24 -21.84
N ARG A 146 28.67 10.96 -22.21
CA ARG A 146 29.95 11.73 -22.07
C ARG A 146 30.60 11.69 -20.68
N SER A 147 31.93 11.67 -20.51
CA SER A 147 33.12 11.58 -21.38
C SER A 147 34.31 11.42 -20.43
N THR A 148 35.20 10.47 -20.72
CA THR A 148 36.65 10.44 -20.43
C THR A 148 37.18 10.88 -19.05
N THR A 149 37.83 9.97 -18.29
CA THR A 149 39.29 9.99 -18.00
C THR A 149 39.70 8.95 -16.92
N ARG A 150 40.48 7.95 -17.38
CA ARG A 150 41.62 7.21 -16.77
C ARG A 150 41.54 6.56 -15.36
N LEU A 151 41.68 5.23 -15.41
CA LEU A 151 42.43 4.30 -14.51
C LEU A 151 43.84 4.81 -14.15
N PRO A 152 44.57 4.29 -13.11
CA PRO A 152 44.60 2.87 -12.74
C PRO A 152 44.72 2.54 -11.22
N TYR A 153 44.48 1.27 -10.86
CA TYR A 153 45.47 0.44 -10.16
C TYR A 153 44.99 -1.03 -10.12
N LEU A 154 45.71 -1.92 -10.80
CA LEU A 154 45.66 -3.37 -10.62
C LEU A 154 47.09 -3.88 -10.52
N ALA A 155 47.25 -4.90 -9.65
CA ALA A 155 48.40 -5.78 -9.46
C ALA A 155 49.66 -5.10 -8.86
N ASN A 156 50.38 -5.69 -7.91
CA ASN A 156 50.77 -7.10 -7.89
C ASN A 156 51.23 -7.55 -6.49
N THR A 157 51.12 -8.85 -6.28
CA THR A 157 51.69 -9.68 -5.21
C THR A 157 53.15 -9.35 -4.83
N GLY A 158 53.41 -9.44 -3.53
CA GLY A 158 54.69 -9.73 -2.89
C GLY A 158 54.42 -10.47 -1.59
#